data_AF-A0A1Q7NM82-F1
#
_entry.id   AF-A0A1Q7NM82-F1
#
_cell.length_a   1.000
_cell.length_b   1.000
_cell.length_c   1.000
_cell.angle_alpha   90.00
_cell.angle_beta   90.00
_cell.angle_gamma   90.00
#
_symmetry.space_group_name_H-M   'P 1'
#
loop_
_entity.id
_entity.type
_entity.pdbx_description
1 polymer ?
#
loop_
_entity_poly.entity_id
_entity_poly.type
_entity_poly.pdbx_seq_one_letter_code
_entity_poly.pdbx_strand_id
1 'polypeptide(L)'
;MQEPRQLQARGSVYNATFSDRRSPIAYGYAETLPIYFNQAPLFQVSTGGGGFGGGGGEGGGGGATGRPSGRGTLTDPDIVQAMPQAEPAPQRSPGGEQLTDEQRLQQGPFFTPPALRPRVVLRFASDEKNLLISGMLAGGSELANAPAVVDVPVGQGHVVMFANNPMWRHQTQGSFFLLFNAALNYDHLNVGRDRPTDQRRQGPRAEDKN
;
A
#
# COMPACT_ATOMS: atom_id res chain seq x y z
N MET A 1 6.21 6.38 -46.32
CA MET A 1 6.07 6.07 -44.88
C MET A 1 4.67 5.49 -44.67
N GLN A 2 4.54 4.40 -43.92
CA GLN A 2 3.27 3.69 -43.77
C GLN A 2 2.73 3.95 -42.35
N GLU A 3 1.51 4.47 -42.26
CA GLU A 3 0.83 4.65 -40.98
C GLU A 3 0.08 3.37 -40.61
N PRO A 4 0.32 2.84 -39.40
CA PRO A 4 -0.35 1.63 -38.96
C PRO A 4 -1.81 1.93 -38.59
N ARG A 5 -2.75 1.25 -39.25
CA ARG A 5 -4.20 1.53 -39.15
C ARG A 5 -4.86 1.02 -37.86
N GLN A 6 -4.12 0.27 -37.04
CA GLN A 6 -4.63 -0.41 -35.84
C GLN A 6 -3.62 -0.42 -34.68
N LEU A 7 -2.50 0.33 -34.77
CA LEU A 7 -1.44 0.27 -33.75
C LEU A 7 -1.94 0.81 -32.41
N GLN A 8 -1.96 -0.07 -31.41
CA GLN A 8 -2.11 0.30 -30.01
C GLN A 8 -0.72 0.33 -29.37
N ALA A 9 -0.15 1.53 -29.21
CA ALA A 9 1.10 1.70 -28.48
C ALA A 9 0.84 1.48 -26.98
N ARG A 10 1.51 0.50 -26.38
CA ARG A 10 1.37 0.13 -24.97
C ARG A 10 2.22 1.05 -24.11
N GLY A 11 1.69 1.45 -22.96
CA GLY A 11 2.38 2.28 -21.99
C GLY A 11 1.72 3.65 -21.84
N SER A 12 1.62 4.08 -20.60
CA SER A 12 0.92 5.29 -20.22
C SER A 12 1.68 5.97 -19.09
N VAL A 13 1.50 7.28 -19.00
CA VAL A 13 2.00 8.06 -17.88
C VAL A 13 0.87 8.18 -16.86
N TYR A 14 1.17 7.74 -15.65
CA TYR A 14 0.23 7.75 -14.54
C TYR A 14 0.69 8.73 -13.46
N ASN A 15 -0.28 9.29 -12.76
CA ASN A 15 -0.02 10.09 -11.59
C ASN A 15 0.30 9.18 -10.42
N ALA A 16 1.38 9.49 -9.70
CA ALA A 16 1.77 8.80 -8.49
C ALA A 16 1.93 9.79 -7.33
N THR A 17 1.60 9.38 -6.12
CA THR A 17 1.66 10.18 -4.89
C THR A 17 2.63 9.55 -3.90
N PHE A 18 3.40 10.38 -3.20
CA PHE A 18 4.31 9.89 -2.18
C PHE A 18 3.55 9.50 -0.92
N SER A 19 3.62 8.20 -0.56
CA SER A 19 3.05 7.69 0.70
C SER A 19 3.91 8.03 1.91
N ASP A 20 5.23 8.13 1.73
CA ASP A 20 6.15 8.49 2.79
C ASP A 20 7.25 9.44 2.29
N ARG A 21 7.05 10.73 2.55
CA ARG A 21 7.98 11.80 2.18
C ARG A 21 9.19 11.92 3.11
N ARG A 22 9.22 11.19 4.23
CA ARG A 22 10.38 11.16 5.13
C ARG A 22 11.51 10.29 4.54
N SER A 23 11.20 9.48 3.53
CA SER A 23 12.18 8.63 2.86
C SER A 23 13.18 9.48 2.07
N PRO A 24 14.50 9.21 2.17
CA PRO A 24 15.47 9.87 1.31
C PRO A 24 15.20 9.72 -0.18
N ILE A 25 14.53 8.62 -0.59
CA ILE A 25 14.13 8.37 -1.98
C ILE A 25 13.19 9.48 -2.50
N ALA A 26 12.38 10.08 -1.61
CA ALA A 26 11.41 11.12 -1.94
C ALA A 26 11.98 12.55 -1.90
N TYR A 27 13.26 12.74 -1.59
CA TYR A 27 13.85 14.08 -1.45
C TYR A 27 13.83 14.86 -2.78
N GLY A 28 13.49 16.14 -2.68
CA GLY A 28 13.40 17.04 -3.83
C GLY A 28 12.12 16.91 -4.66
N TYR A 29 11.25 15.93 -4.37
CA TYR A 29 9.98 15.79 -5.07
C TYR A 29 8.85 16.62 -4.45
N ALA A 30 7.94 17.03 -5.33
CA ALA A 30 6.61 17.51 -4.96
C ALA A 30 5.74 16.37 -4.39
N GLU A 31 4.47 16.65 -4.11
CA GLU A 31 3.52 15.65 -3.59
C GLU A 31 3.22 14.54 -4.60
N THR A 32 3.26 14.89 -5.89
CA THR A 32 2.97 14.00 -6.99
C THR A 32 4.15 13.87 -7.95
N LEU A 33 4.22 12.73 -8.61
CA LEU A 33 5.22 12.40 -9.62
C LEU A 33 4.55 11.65 -10.78
N PRO A 34 4.60 12.19 -12.01
CA PRO A 34 4.23 11.45 -13.21
C PRO A 34 5.24 10.33 -13.48
N ILE A 35 4.78 9.08 -13.51
CA ILE A 35 5.60 7.90 -13.80
C ILE A 35 5.06 7.14 -15.00
N TYR A 36 5.95 6.65 -15.86
CA TYR A 36 5.54 5.77 -16.96
C TYR A 36 5.45 4.33 -16.47
N PHE A 37 4.37 3.64 -16.85
CA PHE A 37 4.13 2.23 -16.59
C PHE A 37 3.43 1.60 -17.79
N ASN A 38 3.74 0.34 -18.10
CA ASN A 38 3.15 -0.34 -19.25
C ASN A 38 2.47 -1.67 -18.91
N GLN A 39 3.04 -2.52 -18.04
CA GLN A 39 2.44 -3.81 -17.70
C GLN A 39 2.83 -4.34 -16.31
N ALA A 40 4.12 -4.34 -15.97
CA ALA A 40 4.62 -5.04 -14.78
C ALA A 40 5.96 -4.44 -14.30
N PRO A 41 6.32 -4.62 -13.02
CA PRO A 41 5.58 -5.34 -11.97
C PRO A 41 4.53 -4.50 -11.24
N LEU A 42 3.46 -5.14 -10.75
CA LEU A 42 2.56 -4.58 -9.73
C LEU A 42 2.88 -5.21 -8.37
N PHE A 43 3.05 -4.37 -7.36
CA PHE A 43 3.38 -4.84 -6.01
C PHE A 43 2.13 -4.93 -5.14
N GLN A 44 2.18 -5.83 -4.16
CA GLN A 44 1.24 -5.85 -3.05
C GLN A 44 2.05 -5.98 -1.76
N VAL A 45 1.80 -5.10 -0.81
CA VAL A 45 2.52 -5.07 0.47
C VAL A 45 1.55 -5.44 1.58
N SER A 46 1.79 -6.58 2.23
CA SER A 46 1.08 -7.01 3.42
C SER A 46 1.99 -6.85 4.64
N THR A 47 1.56 -6.07 5.63
CA THR A 47 2.26 -5.94 6.92
C THR A 47 1.83 -6.98 7.95
N GLY A 48 0.67 -7.60 7.72
CA GLY A 48 0.06 -8.60 8.61
C GLY A 48 0.26 -10.02 8.14
N GLY A 49 0.38 -10.91 9.13
CA GLY A 49 0.59 -12.32 8.89
C GLY A 49 -0.55 -12.98 8.14
N GLY A 50 -0.17 -13.74 7.11
CA GLY A 50 -1.10 -14.49 6.27
C GLY A 50 -1.21 -13.94 4.87
N GLY A 51 -0.20 -14.22 4.04
CA GLY A 51 -0.39 -14.26 2.59
C GLY A 51 -1.25 -15.45 2.21
N PHE A 52 -2.55 -15.40 2.50
CA PHE A 52 -3.61 -16.21 1.92
C PHE A 52 -4.89 -15.38 2.01
N GLY A 53 -5.55 -15.16 0.87
CA GLY A 53 -6.75 -14.35 0.78
C GLY A 53 -7.83 -14.78 1.77
N GLY A 54 -8.04 -13.97 2.80
CA GLY A 54 -9.25 -13.98 3.62
C GLY A 54 -10.34 -13.18 2.93
N GLY A 55 -10.62 -13.48 1.66
CA GLY A 55 -11.85 -13.09 1.01
C GLY A 55 -12.94 -14.01 1.51
N GLY A 56 -13.57 -13.65 2.64
CA GLY A 56 -14.89 -14.13 2.98
C GLY A 56 -15.87 -13.61 1.94
N GLY A 57 -15.81 -14.16 0.73
CA GLY A 57 -16.83 -13.97 -0.27
C GLY A 57 -18.08 -14.67 0.25
N GLU A 58 -18.97 -13.88 0.85
CA GLU A 58 -20.39 -14.21 0.86
C GLU A 58 -20.75 -14.62 -0.57
N GLY A 59 -21.13 -15.89 -0.70
CA GLY A 59 -21.59 -16.45 -1.95
C GLY A 59 -22.72 -15.57 -2.46
N GLY A 60 -22.46 -14.87 -3.57
CA GLY A 60 -23.47 -14.21 -4.37
C GLY A 60 -24.43 -15.25 -4.92
N GLY A 61 -25.40 -15.65 -4.12
CA GLY A 61 -26.59 -16.36 -4.54
C GLY A 61 -27.38 -15.46 -5.49
N GLY A 62 -27.72 -16.01 -6.65
CA GLY A 62 -28.34 -15.30 -7.77
C GLY A 62 -29.56 -14.46 -7.37
N GLY A 63 -29.73 -13.36 -8.10
CA GLY A 63 -30.79 -12.40 -7.89
C GLY A 63 -32.19 -13.02 -7.93
N ALA A 64 -32.80 -13.10 -6.75
CA ALA A 64 -34.24 -13.03 -6.61
C ALA A 64 -34.60 -11.57 -6.28
N THR A 65 -35.54 -10.99 -7.02
CA THR A 65 -36.08 -9.66 -6.79
C THR A 65 -36.82 -9.62 -5.46
N GLY A 66 -36.12 -9.20 -4.40
CA GLY A 66 -36.69 -8.98 -3.07
C GLY A 66 -36.49 -10.15 -2.10
N ARG A 67 -36.51 -9.83 -0.81
CA ARG A 67 -36.41 -10.83 0.27
C ARG A 67 -37.64 -11.73 0.26
N PRO A 68 -37.48 -13.05 0.44
CA PRO A 68 -38.62 -13.98 0.49
C PRO A 68 -39.61 -13.66 1.63
N SER A 69 -39.18 -12.94 2.68
CA SER A 69 -40.03 -12.53 3.80
C SER A 69 -40.91 -11.30 3.51
N GLY A 70 -40.70 -10.58 2.40
CA GLY A 70 -41.46 -9.38 2.05
C GLY A 70 -41.30 -8.19 3.00
N ARG A 71 -40.37 -8.25 3.95
CA ARG A 71 -40.04 -7.18 4.91
C ARG A 71 -38.55 -6.80 4.81
N GLY A 72 -38.28 -5.50 4.90
CA GLY A 72 -36.93 -4.93 4.80
C GLY A 72 -36.49 -4.58 3.37
N THR A 73 -35.46 -3.75 3.24
CA THR A 73 -34.82 -3.43 1.95
C THR A 73 -33.68 -4.42 1.66
N LEU A 74 -33.15 -4.43 0.43
CA LEU A 74 -32.04 -5.33 0.07
C LEU A 74 -30.83 -5.15 1.01
N THR A 75 -30.60 -3.93 1.47
CA THR A 75 -29.46 -3.52 2.29
C THR A 75 -29.72 -3.58 3.81
N ASP A 76 -30.89 -4.02 4.24
CA ASP A 76 -31.27 -4.02 5.66
C ASP A 76 -30.59 -5.17 6.41
N PRO A 77 -29.68 -4.98 7.38
CA PRO A 77 -28.95 -6.08 7.99
C PRO A 77 -29.90 -7.13 8.61
N ASP A 78 -29.62 -8.42 8.39
CA ASP A 78 -30.39 -9.50 9.02
C ASP A 78 -29.89 -9.70 10.46
N ILE A 79 -30.54 -9.03 11.40
CA ILE A 79 -30.14 -9.02 12.81
C ILE A 79 -30.93 -10.12 13.53
N VAL A 80 -30.24 -11.13 14.07
CA VAL A 80 -30.86 -12.12 14.96
C VAL A 80 -31.39 -11.40 16.21
N GLN A 81 -32.69 -11.49 16.43
CA GLN A 81 -33.35 -10.86 17.59
C GLN A 81 -32.71 -11.35 18.90
N ALA A 82 -32.44 -10.42 19.81
CA ALA A 82 -31.78 -10.63 21.10
C ALA A 82 -30.26 -10.94 21.07
N MET A 83 -29.60 -10.86 19.91
CA MET A 83 -28.14 -10.84 19.82
C MET A 83 -27.63 -9.41 19.63
N PRO A 84 -26.67 -8.92 20.45
CA PRO A 84 -26.04 -7.63 20.22
C PRO A 84 -25.36 -7.60 18.85
N GLN A 85 -25.60 -6.56 18.07
CA GLN A 85 -24.94 -6.40 16.78
C GLN A 85 -23.45 -6.14 17.00
N ALA A 86 -22.61 -6.96 16.37
CA ALA A 86 -21.17 -6.69 16.35
C ALA A 86 -20.94 -5.34 15.65
N GLU A 87 -20.21 -4.45 16.31
CA GLU A 87 -19.78 -3.20 15.68
C GLU A 87 -19.03 -3.54 14.38
N PRO A 88 -19.30 -2.84 13.27
CA PRO A 88 -18.56 -3.07 12.04
C PRO A 88 -17.08 -2.89 12.35
N ALA A 89 -16.28 -3.92 12.01
CA ALA A 89 -14.86 -3.90 12.28
C ALA A 89 -14.27 -2.58 11.73
N PRO A 90 -13.45 -1.87 12.53
CA PRO A 90 -12.90 -0.59 12.10
C PRO A 90 -12.23 -0.76 10.74
N GLN A 91 -12.59 0.11 9.80
CA GLN A 91 -12.01 0.14 8.46
C GLN A 91 -10.49 0.29 8.61
N ARG A 92 -9.76 -0.79 8.29
CA ARG A 92 -8.32 -0.86 8.49
C ARG A 92 -7.63 0.11 7.52
N SER A 93 -7.02 1.16 8.06
CA SER A 93 -6.14 2.03 7.27
C SER A 93 -4.98 1.21 6.69
N PRO A 94 -4.62 1.37 5.41
CA PRO A 94 -3.46 0.71 4.82
C PRO A 94 -2.20 1.10 5.60
N GLY A 95 -1.63 0.17 6.38
CA GLY A 95 -0.43 0.38 7.19
C GLY A 95 -0.64 0.51 8.71
N GLY A 96 -1.88 0.50 9.21
CA GLY A 96 -2.18 0.56 10.64
C GLY A 96 -2.58 -0.80 11.21
N GLU A 97 -1.63 -1.59 11.69
CA GLU A 97 -1.96 -2.78 12.48
C GLU A 97 -2.07 -2.43 13.96
N GLN A 98 -3.30 -2.28 14.43
CA GLN A 98 -3.63 -2.15 15.85
C GLN A 98 -3.74 -3.55 16.45
N LEU A 99 -2.65 -4.30 16.47
CA LEU A 99 -2.55 -5.54 17.26
C LEU A 99 -1.87 -5.20 18.57
N THR A 100 -2.55 -5.49 19.69
CA THR A 100 -1.95 -5.35 21.04
C THR A 100 -0.67 -6.17 21.11
N ASP A 101 0.30 -5.69 21.90
CA ASP A 101 1.62 -6.32 22.00
C ASP A 101 1.52 -7.82 22.38
N GLU A 102 0.51 -8.20 23.18
CA GLU A 102 0.21 -9.59 23.55
C GLU A 102 -0.30 -10.45 22.37
N GLN A 103 -1.16 -9.91 21.52
CA GLN A 103 -1.64 -10.60 20.30
C GLN A 103 -0.49 -10.81 19.31
N ARG A 104 0.44 -9.86 19.24
CA ARG A 104 1.66 -9.95 18.43
C ARG A 104 2.62 -11.03 18.94
N LEU A 105 2.74 -11.18 20.26
CA LEU A 105 3.55 -12.22 20.89
C LEU A 105 2.95 -13.63 20.66
N GLN A 106 1.62 -13.76 20.75
CA GLN A 106 0.94 -15.04 20.48
C GLN A 106 0.98 -15.45 18.99
N GLN A 107 0.91 -14.49 18.06
CA GLN A 107 0.91 -14.75 16.62
C GLN A 107 2.28 -14.49 15.97
N GLY A 108 3.33 -14.36 16.77
CA GLY A 108 4.68 -13.91 16.37
C GLY A 108 5.28 -14.57 15.12
N PRO A 109 5.10 -15.89 14.86
CA PRO A 109 5.63 -16.52 13.66
C PRO A 109 4.99 -16.01 12.35
N PHE A 110 3.78 -15.46 12.42
CA PHE A 110 3.05 -15.01 11.25
C PHE A 110 3.30 -13.53 10.93
N PHE A 111 3.73 -12.71 11.88
CA PHE A 111 3.87 -11.25 11.67
C PHE A 111 5.29 -10.82 11.35
N THR A 112 5.42 -9.92 10.37
CA THR A 112 6.70 -9.27 10.09
C THR A 112 7.00 -8.25 11.18
N PRO A 113 8.14 -8.35 11.90
CA PRO A 113 8.53 -7.39 12.91
C PRO A 113 8.55 -5.96 12.35
N PRO A 114 8.19 -4.92 13.12
CA PRO A 114 8.13 -3.54 12.64
C PRO A 114 9.40 -3.06 11.93
N ALA A 115 10.57 -3.48 12.41
CA ALA A 115 11.86 -3.13 11.82
C ALA A 115 12.08 -3.73 10.41
N LEU A 116 11.43 -4.86 10.09
CA LEU A 116 11.56 -5.58 8.83
C LEU A 116 10.41 -5.30 7.84
N ARG A 117 9.46 -4.44 8.21
CA ARG A 117 8.29 -4.17 7.36
C ARG A 117 8.71 -3.42 6.09
N PRO A 118 8.17 -3.81 4.91
CA PRO A 118 8.30 -3.03 3.70
C PRO A 118 7.72 -1.62 3.88
N ARG A 119 8.48 -0.61 3.45
CA ARG A 119 8.09 0.79 3.42
C ARG A 119 7.65 1.14 2.01
N VAL A 120 6.38 1.54 1.84
CA VAL A 120 5.91 2.05 0.55
C VAL A 120 6.23 3.54 0.45
N VAL A 121 7.07 3.92 -0.50
CA VAL A 121 7.51 5.31 -0.69
C VAL A 121 6.59 6.04 -1.66
N LEU A 122 6.27 5.40 -2.78
CA LEU A 122 5.46 5.97 -3.85
C LEU A 122 4.33 4.99 -4.20
N ARG A 123 3.12 5.52 -4.42
CA ARG A 123 1.95 4.77 -4.92
C ARG A 123 1.39 5.43 -6.16
N PHE A 124 0.77 4.65 -7.02
CA PHE A 124 -0.14 5.19 -8.03
C PHE A 124 -1.29 5.93 -7.33
N ALA A 125 -1.81 6.99 -7.96
CA ALA A 125 -2.90 7.77 -7.42
C ALA A 125 -4.08 6.86 -7.02
N SER A 126 -4.72 7.16 -5.89
CA SER A 126 -5.84 6.37 -5.35
C SER A 126 -7.14 6.60 -6.13
N ASP A 127 -7.31 7.80 -6.70
CA ASP A 127 -8.46 8.14 -7.53
C ASP A 127 -8.21 7.75 -8.99
N GLU A 128 -8.95 6.75 -9.47
CA GLU A 128 -8.87 6.26 -10.85
C GLU A 128 -9.12 7.38 -11.88
N LYS A 129 -9.94 8.38 -11.55
CA LYS A 129 -10.22 9.52 -12.45
C LYS A 129 -9.00 10.40 -12.68
N ASN A 130 -8.14 10.51 -11.66
CA ASN A 130 -6.93 11.34 -11.67
C ASN A 130 -5.65 10.50 -11.89
N LEU A 131 -5.81 9.21 -12.17
CA LEU A 131 -4.70 8.27 -12.32
C LEU A 131 -4.01 8.41 -13.68
N LEU A 132 -4.77 8.54 -14.78
CA LEU A 132 -4.21 8.68 -16.12
C LEU A 132 -3.82 10.13 -16.41
N ILE A 133 -2.54 10.37 -16.68
CA ILE A 133 -2.06 11.66 -17.20
C ILE A 133 -2.09 11.64 -18.73
N SER A 134 -1.56 10.57 -19.34
CA SER A 134 -1.48 10.43 -20.80
C SER A 134 -1.36 8.96 -21.21
N GLY A 135 -1.91 8.61 -22.37
CA GLY A 135 -1.88 7.26 -22.94
C GLY A 135 -3.23 6.56 -22.87
N MET A 136 -3.21 5.25 -22.65
CA MET A 136 -4.41 4.41 -22.53
C MET A 136 -4.47 3.75 -21.15
N LEU A 137 -5.65 3.75 -20.54
CA LEU A 137 -5.92 3.03 -19.29
C LEU A 137 -7.17 2.17 -19.48
N ALA A 138 -7.02 0.88 -19.22
CA ALA A 138 -8.10 -0.07 -19.08
C ALA A 138 -7.86 -0.83 -17.77
N GLY A 139 -8.89 -0.96 -16.93
CA GLY A 139 -8.76 -1.59 -15.61
C GLY A 139 -7.94 -0.76 -14.61
N GLY A 140 -8.19 0.56 -14.53
CA GLY A 140 -7.44 1.44 -13.65
C GLY A 140 -7.58 1.11 -12.15
N SER A 141 -8.66 0.44 -11.78
CA SER A 141 -8.90 -0.07 -10.43
C SER A 141 -7.80 -1.00 -9.89
N GLU A 142 -7.13 -1.78 -10.74
CA GLU A 142 -6.02 -2.65 -10.32
C GLU A 142 -4.74 -1.86 -10.04
N LEU A 143 -4.57 -0.74 -10.74
CA LEU A 143 -3.40 0.13 -10.62
C LEU A 143 -3.59 1.18 -9.53
N ALA A 144 -4.82 1.60 -9.26
CA ALA A 144 -5.15 2.61 -8.27
C ALA A 144 -4.62 2.20 -6.88
N ASN A 145 -3.93 3.14 -6.22
CA ASN A 145 -3.32 2.93 -4.89
C ASN A 145 -2.24 1.82 -4.82
N ALA A 146 -1.87 1.20 -5.95
CA ALA A 146 -0.83 0.19 -5.97
C ALA A 146 0.54 0.81 -5.64
N PRO A 147 1.41 0.13 -4.87
CA PRO A 147 2.78 0.58 -4.64
C PRO A 147 3.58 0.63 -5.94
N ALA A 148 4.19 1.79 -6.20
CA ALA A 148 5.08 2.01 -7.32
C ALA A 148 6.56 1.90 -6.93
N VAL A 149 6.92 2.34 -5.71
CA VAL A 149 8.28 2.20 -5.15
C VAL A 149 8.20 1.69 -3.73
N VAL A 150 8.90 0.59 -3.47
CA VAL A 150 8.92 -0.08 -2.16
C VAL A 150 10.37 -0.24 -1.70
N ASP A 151 10.62 0.14 -0.46
CA ASP A 151 11.90 -0.05 0.25
C ASP A 151 11.73 -1.20 1.28
N VAL A 152 12.47 -2.28 1.10
CA VAL A 152 12.44 -3.46 1.99
C VAL A 152 13.77 -3.59 2.73
N PRO A 153 13.80 -3.50 4.07
CA PRO A 153 15.01 -3.75 4.84
C PRO A 153 15.37 -5.24 4.81
N VAL A 154 16.63 -5.56 4.50
CA VAL A 154 17.16 -6.93 4.51
C VAL A 154 18.49 -6.96 5.23
N GLY A 155 18.52 -7.55 6.43
CA GLY A 155 19.71 -7.53 7.29
C GLY A 155 20.10 -6.10 7.66
N GLN A 156 21.31 -5.69 7.28
CA GLN A 156 21.82 -4.31 7.46
C GLN A 156 21.60 -3.42 6.23
N GLY A 157 21.07 -3.97 5.14
CA GLY A 157 20.88 -3.28 3.87
C GLY A 157 19.42 -3.10 3.51
N HIS A 158 19.21 -2.64 2.27
CA HIS A 158 17.90 -2.34 1.73
C HIS A 158 17.80 -2.88 0.30
N VAL A 159 16.62 -3.42 -0.03
CA VAL A 159 16.23 -3.75 -1.39
C VAL A 159 15.15 -2.77 -1.81
N VAL A 160 15.46 -1.93 -2.79
CA VAL A 160 14.50 -0.97 -3.35
C VAL A 160 13.94 -1.55 -4.65
N MET A 161 12.62 -1.68 -4.69
CA MET A 161 11.88 -2.23 -5.82
C MET A 161 11.11 -1.11 -6.52
N PHE A 162 11.20 -1.08 -7.85
CA PHE A 162 10.53 -0.09 -8.68
C PHE A 162 9.56 -0.79 -9.65
N ALA A 163 8.31 -0.36 -9.64
CA ALA A 163 7.29 -0.78 -10.60
C ALA A 163 7.46 -0.04 -11.92
N ASN A 164 7.84 1.25 -11.84
CA ASN A 164 8.35 1.97 -12.98
C ASN A 164 9.79 1.53 -13.25
N ASN A 165 10.22 1.49 -14.51
CA ASN A 165 11.64 1.33 -14.83
C ASN A 165 12.30 2.73 -14.90
N PRO A 166 13.00 3.21 -13.85
CA PRO A 166 13.52 4.58 -13.82
C PRO A 166 14.64 4.84 -14.84
N MET A 167 15.25 3.80 -15.41
CA MET A 167 16.40 3.92 -16.31
C MET A 167 16.05 3.76 -17.80
N TRP A 168 14.78 3.58 -18.14
CA TRP A 168 14.38 3.44 -19.55
C TRP A 168 14.49 4.80 -20.28
N ARG A 169 15.14 4.81 -21.45
CA ARG A 169 15.41 5.99 -22.29
C ARG A 169 14.20 6.86 -22.69
N HIS A 170 12.96 6.40 -22.50
CA HIS A 170 11.74 7.14 -22.83
C HIS A 170 10.82 7.40 -21.62
N GLN A 171 11.35 7.37 -20.40
CA GLN A 171 10.62 7.70 -19.17
C GLN A 171 10.52 9.20 -18.92
N THR A 172 9.72 9.56 -17.91
CA THR A 172 9.70 10.93 -17.38
C THR A 172 11.04 11.25 -16.73
N GLN A 173 11.65 12.39 -17.10
CA GLN A 173 12.97 12.79 -16.56
C GLN A 173 12.97 12.89 -15.02
N GLY A 174 11.81 13.17 -14.42
CA GLY A 174 11.64 13.15 -12.97
C GLY A 174 11.97 11.80 -12.35
N SER A 175 11.69 10.67 -13.01
CA SER A 175 11.84 9.33 -12.42
C SER A 175 13.30 8.94 -12.11
N PHE A 176 14.29 9.54 -12.78
CA PHE A 176 15.71 9.19 -12.57
C PHE A 176 16.17 9.47 -11.14
N PHE A 177 15.68 10.56 -10.52
CA PHE A 177 16.09 10.93 -9.18
C PHE A 177 15.59 9.95 -8.11
N LEU A 178 14.59 9.10 -8.39
CA LEU A 178 14.19 8.03 -7.47
C LEU A 178 15.36 7.06 -7.25
N LEU A 179 16.05 6.69 -8.33
CA LEU A 179 17.22 5.83 -8.28
C LEU A 179 18.43 6.55 -7.69
N PHE A 180 18.70 7.78 -8.12
CA PHE A 180 19.87 8.52 -7.61
C PHE A 180 19.73 8.85 -6.12
N ASN A 181 18.55 9.23 -5.66
CA ASN A 181 18.30 9.44 -4.22
C ASN A 181 18.52 8.14 -3.43
N ALA A 182 18.07 6.99 -3.97
CA ALA A 182 18.31 5.70 -3.33
C ALA A 182 19.81 5.35 -3.27
N ALA A 183 20.55 5.59 -4.35
CA ALA A 183 21.98 5.30 -4.44
C ALA A 183 22.83 6.24 -3.58
N LEU A 184 22.52 7.54 -3.56
CA LEU A 184 23.26 8.55 -2.79
C LEU A 184 23.02 8.42 -1.28
N ASN A 185 21.86 7.90 -0.86
CA ASN A 185 21.48 7.73 0.55
C ASN A 185 21.39 6.25 0.95
N TYR A 186 22.16 5.37 0.31
CA TYR A 186 22.04 3.91 0.43
C TYR A 186 22.19 3.41 1.88
N ASP A 187 22.96 4.13 2.70
CA ASP A 187 23.23 3.85 4.12
C ASP A 187 22.17 4.46 5.07
N HIS A 188 21.35 5.40 4.58
CA HIS A 188 20.39 6.16 5.37
C HIS A 188 18.91 5.95 4.95
N LEU A 189 18.59 4.92 4.18
CA LEU A 189 17.21 4.64 3.73
C LEU A 189 16.20 4.37 4.87
N ASN A 190 16.68 4.00 6.06
CA ASN A 190 15.89 3.84 7.28
C ASN A 190 15.43 5.17 7.93
N VAL A 191 15.87 6.33 7.45
CA VAL A 191 15.50 7.63 8.05
C VAL A 191 13.98 7.83 8.02
N GLY A 192 13.45 8.30 9.16
CA GLY A 192 12.02 8.63 9.32
C GLY A 192 11.09 7.43 9.52
N ARG A 193 11.63 6.20 9.57
CA ARG A 193 10.86 4.99 9.93
C ARG A 193 10.64 4.96 11.44
N ASP A 194 9.42 4.62 11.86
CA ASP A 194 9.10 4.43 13.27
C ASP A 194 9.87 3.19 13.77
N ARG A 195 11.00 3.44 14.45
CA ARG A 195 11.74 2.38 15.12
C ARG A 195 10.82 1.83 16.22
N PRO A 196 10.73 0.51 16.40
CA PRO A 196 10.08 -0.02 17.60
C PRO A 196 10.79 0.61 18.80
N THR A 197 10.06 1.46 19.54
CA THR A 197 10.55 2.10 20.74
C THR A 197 11.08 1.00 21.64
N ASP A 198 12.35 1.08 22.00
CA ASP A 198 12.99 0.14 22.92
C ASP A 198 12.35 0.38 24.31
N GLN A 199 11.19 -0.25 24.55
CA GLN A 199 10.41 -0.16 25.79
C GLN A 199 11.23 -0.59 27.02
N ARG A 200 12.44 -1.15 26.83
CA ARG A 200 13.40 -1.48 27.87
C ARG A 200 14.00 -0.28 28.62
N ARG A 201 13.79 0.97 28.20
CA ARG A 201 14.30 2.16 28.90
C ARG A 201 13.30 2.90 29.78
N GLN A 202 12.02 2.50 29.81
CA GLN A 202 11.07 3.02 30.78
C GLN A 202 10.92 2.03 31.94
N GLY A 203 11.99 1.90 32.74
CA GLY A 203 11.83 1.41 34.11
C GLY A 203 11.06 2.46 34.93
N PRO A 204 10.27 2.04 35.94
CA PRO A 204 9.52 2.99 36.76
C PRO A 204 10.51 3.97 37.39
N ARG A 205 10.29 5.26 37.13
CA ARG A 205 10.99 6.36 37.81
C ARG A 205 10.63 6.21 39.29
N ALA A 206 11.59 5.74 40.10
CA ALA A 206 11.45 5.69 41.54
C ALA A 206 11.05 7.08 42.03
N GLU A 207 9.84 7.20 42.54
CA GLU A 207 9.41 8.36 43.31
C GLU A 207 10.17 8.32 44.64
N ASP A 208 11.25 9.08 44.71
CA ASP A 208 11.86 9.43 46.00
C ASP A 208 10.86 10.30 46.76
N LYS A 209 10.15 9.68 47.70
CA LYS A 209 9.44 10.37 48.78
C LYS A 209 10.48 11.00 49.71
N ASN A 210 10.46 12.32 49.80
CA ASN A 210 10.98 13.07 50.92
C ASN A 210 9.82 13.78 51.63
#